data_AF-X1TZ59-F1
#
_entry.id   AF-X1TZ59-F1
#
_cell.length_a   1.000
_cell.length_b   1.000
_cell.length_c   1.000
_cell.angle_alpha   90.00
_cell.angle_beta   90.00
_cell.angle_gamma   90.00
#
_symmetry.space_group_name_H-M   'P 1'
#
loop_
_entity.id
_entity.type
_entity.pdbx_description
1 polymer ?
#
loop_
_entity_poly.entity_id
_entity_poly.type
_entity_poly.pdbx_seq_one_letter_code
_entity_poly.pdbx_strand_id
1 'polypeptide(L)'
;MEHYELRLLADYTQLAAVQAANTWRRPTPAAVGGELEADERGEVVFAEIQPPVNGVGINDEDLRKVVIILDGHEVGEYVSLSGIRTSLMAPVKERIWGAKLYSFGTPRSTNPLLNTTLKYKSNVSVACLAGPAAAGITGAGQQYRVRLWGYVYRTTELPAAFNGGVMEFPAYLRDTARRRTVNIVKAPIPINGDT
;
A
#
# COMPACT_ATOMS: atom_id res chain seq x y z
N MET A 1 1.06 -21.42 -12.77
CA MET A 1 2.25 -20.61 -12.42
C MET A 1 1.82 -19.14 -12.30
N GLU A 2 0.74 -18.87 -11.55
CA GLU A 2 0.04 -17.56 -11.49
C GLU A 2 0.47 -16.67 -10.31
N HIS A 3 1.23 -17.21 -9.34
CA HIS A 3 1.59 -16.53 -8.09
C HIS A 3 2.64 -15.40 -8.24
N TYR A 4 3.14 -15.13 -9.44
CA TYR A 4 4.13 -14.07 -9.72
C TYR A 4 3.56 -12.91 -10.54
N GLU A 5 2.25 -12.91 -10.78
CA GLU A 5 1.58 -11.81 -11.47
C GLU A 5 1.13 -10.74 -10.48
N LEU A 6 1.23 -9.48 -10.92
CA LEU A 6 0.75 -8.36 -10.14
C LEU A 6 -0.79 -8.46 -10.07
N ARG A 7 -1.32 -8.60 -8.86
CA ARG A 7 -2.76 -8.75 -8.63
C ARG A 7 -3.31 -7.66 -7.73
N LEU A 8 -4.62 -7.48 -7.80
CA LEU A 8 -5.38 -6.64 -6.89
C LEU A 8 -5.48 -7.38 -5.54
N LEU A 9 -4.95 -6.77 -4.48
CA LEU A 9 -4.90 -7.36 -3.13
C LEU A 9 -6.03 -6.86 -2.24
N ALA A 10 -6.47 -5.63 -2.44
CA ALA A 10 -7.65 -5.09 -1.77
C ALA A 10 -8.31 -4.04 -2.66
N ASP A 11 -9.63 -3.98 -2.61
CA ASP A 11 -10.43 -3.02 -3.36
C ASP A 11 -11.56 -2.49 -2.49
N TYR A 12 -11.38 -1.25 -2.04
CA TYR A 12 -12.38 -0.57 -1.25
C TYR A 12 -13.05 0.52 -2.09
N THR A 13 -14.34 0.37 -2.35
CA THR A 13 -15.17 1.46 -2.87
C THR A 13 -16.10 1.95 -1.76
N GLN A 14 -16.09 3.26 -1.50
CA GLN A 14 -17.06 3.83 -0.58
C GLN A 14 -18.46 3.79 -1.18
N LEU A 15 -19.28 2.82 -0.76
CA LEU A 15 -20.65 2.66 -1.26
C LEU A 15 -21.66 3.60 -0.58
N ALA A 16 -21.39 4.02 0.65
CA ALA A 16 -22.25 4.94 1.38
C ALA A 16 -22.01 6.39 0.95
N ALA A 17 -23.06 7.07 0.47
CA ALA A 17 -23.01 8.40 -0.15
C ALA A 17 -22.45 9.52 0.75
N VAL A 18 -22.41 9.32 2.07
CA VAL A 18 -21.94 10.33 3.02
C VAL A 18 -20.94 9.75 4.02
N GLN A 19 -19.82 10.42 4.20
CA GLN A 19 -18.91 10.24 5.33
C GLN A 19 -18.81 11.57 6.07
N ALA A 20 -19.24 11.60 7.33
CA ALA A 20 -19.22 12.80 8.15
C ALA A 20 -17.79 13.33 8.33
N ALA A 21 -17.66 14.65 8.47
CA ALA A 21 -16.38 15.32 8.65
C ALA A 21 -15.58 14.73 9.82
N ASN A 22 -14.25 14.62 9.67
CA ASN A 22 -13.32 14.08 10.67
C ASN A 22 -13.64 12.67 11.17
N THR A 23 -14.44 11.90 10.43
CA THR A 23 -14.70 10.50 10.77
C THR A 23 -13.83 9.56 9.96
N TRP A 24 -13.49 8.44 10.58
CA TRP A 24 -12.77 7.37 9.93
C TRP A 24 -13.73 6.32 9.39
N ARG A 25 -13.48 5.85 8.16
CA ARG A 25 -14.03 4.59 7.65
C ARG A 25 -12.94 3.52 7.67
N ARG A 26 -13.29 2.36 8.23
CA ARG A 26 -12.43 1.17 8.37
C ARG A 26 -13.19 -0.05 7.88
N PRO A 27 -13.24 -0.31 6.56
CA PRO A 27 -13.79 -1.56 6.06
C PRO A 27 -13.02 -2.76 6.67
N THR A 28 -13.71 -3.88 6.85
CA THR A 28 -13.05 -5.13 7.26
C THR A 28 -12.20 -5.68 6.11
N PRO A 29 -11.19 -6.52 6.36
CA PRO A 29 -10.46 -7.21 5.31
C PRO A 29 -11.37 -7.97 4.33
N ALA A 30 -12.36 -8.72 4.84
CA ALA A 30 -13.37 -9.37 4.01
C ALA A 30 -14.11 -8.41 3.08
N ALA A 31 -14.46 -7.20 3.55
CA ALA A 31 -15.19 -6.21 2.76
C ALA A 31 -14.37 -5.61 1.61
N VAL A 32 -13.04 -5.76 1.64
CA VAL A 32 -12.13 -5.27 0.59
C VAL A 32 -11.48 -6.41 -0.20
N GLY A 33 -11.82 -7.68 0.10
CA GLY A 33 -11.16 -8.85 -0.49
C GLY A 33 -9.69 -9.02 -0.07
N GLY A 34 -9.31 -8.48 1.09
CA GLY A 34 -7.93 -8.40 1.57
C GLY A 34 -7.46 -9.58 2.42
N GLU A 35 -8.18 -10.69 2.43
CA GLU A 35 -7.85 -11.89 3.20
C GLU A 35 -6.95 -12.83 2.39
N LEU A 36 -6.01 -13.49 3.06
CA LEU A 36 -5.13 -14.51 2.49
C LEU A 36 -5.47 -15.88 3.06
N GLU A 37 -5.14 -16.90 2.29
CA GLU A 37 -5.12 -18.27 2.80
C GLU A 37 -3.98 -18.46 3.82
N ALA A 38 -4.11 -19.46 4.69
CA ALA A 38 -3.16 -19.69 5.79
C ALA A 38 -1.71 -19.92 5.29
N ASP A 39 -1.56 -20.53 4.11
CA ASP A 39 -0.29 -20.82 3.46
C ASP A 39 0.20 -19.69 2.54
N GLU A 40 -0.43 -18.51 2.55
CA GLU A 40 -0.10 -17.37 1.70
C GLU A 40 0.54 -16.18 2.47
N ARG A 41 1.39 -15.41 1.80
CA ARG A 41 1.94 -14.13 2.30
C ARG A 41 1.80 -13.06 1.24
N GLY A 42 1.36 -11.88 1.66
CA GLY A 42 1.09 -10.77 0.75
C GLY A 42 2.17 -9.71 0.80
N GLU A 43 2.43 -9.10 -0.36
CA GLU A 43 3.33 -7.97 -0.52
C GLU A 43 2.62 -6.87 -1.33
N VAL A 44 2.25 -5.76 -0.66
CA VAL A 44 1.70 -4.57 -1.31
C VAL A 44 2.85 -3.74 -1.88
N VAL A 45 2.77 -3.50 -3.19
CA VAL A 45 3.77 -2.77 -3.97
C VAL A 45 3.39 -1.30 -4.08
N PHE A 46 2.12 -1.03 -4.32
CA PHE A 46 1.61 0.33 -4.41
C PHE A 46 0.12 0.42 -4.09
N ALA A 47 -0.30 1.64 -3.82
CA ALA A 47 -1.69 1.99 -3.65
C ALA A 47 -2.18 2.82 -4.84
N GLU A 48 -3.47 2.74 -5.07
CA GLU A 48 -4.18 3.52 -6.05
C GLU A 48 -5.40 4.14 -5.39
N ILE A 49 -5.59 5.44 -5.57
CA ILE A 49 -6.70 6.18 -5.00
C ILE A 49 -7.40 6.91 -6.13
N GLN A 50 -8.68 6.62 -6.31
CA GLN A 50 -9.61 7.48 -7.01
C GLN A 50 -10.21 8.43 -5.98
N PRO A 51 -9.81 9.71 -5.99
CA PRO A 51 -10.26 10.68 -5.00
C PRO A 51 -11.75 11.02 -5.21
N PRO A 52 -12.45 11.43 -4.14
CA PRO A 52 -13.79 11.98 -4.29
C PRO A 52 -13.72 13.36 -4.98
N VAL A 53 -14.69 13.70 -5.83
CA VAL A 53 -14.72 14.98 -6.58
C VAL A 53 -16.12 15.61 -6.54
N ASN A 54 -16.21 16.90 -6.24
CA ASN A 54 -17.48 17.61 -6.04
C ASN A 54 -18.21 18.01 -7.34
N GLY A 55 -18.16 17.14 -8.36
CA GLY A 55 -18.73 17.40 -9.68
C GLY A 55 -17.75 17.95 -10.70
N VAL A 56 -18.25 18.26 -11.90
CA VAL A 56 -17.42 18.72 -13.02
C VAL A 56 -16.96 20.15 -12.76
N GLY A 57 -15.65 20.32 -12.56
CA GLY A 57 -15.02 21.64 -12.43
C GLY A 57 -15.05 22.28 -11.04
N ILE A 58 -15.57 21.61 -10.02
CA ILE A 58 -15.61 22.10 -8.64
C ILE A 58 -14.71 21.24 -7.73
N ASN A 59 -14.01 21.94 -6.84
CA ASN A 59 -13.07 21.59 -5.77
C ASN A 59 -12.93 20.13 -5.33
N ASP A 60 -11.72 19.83 -4.86
CA ASP A 60 -11.37 18.58 -4.20
C ASP A 60 -12.26 18.33 -2.98
N GLU A 61 -12.72 17.09 -2.83
CA GLU A 61 -13.32 16.63 -1.58
C GLU A 61 -12.20 16.14 -0.65
N ASP A 62 -12.38 16.38 0.65
CA ASP A 62 -11.32 16.19 1.62
C ASP A 62 -11.19 14.72 2.06
N LEU A 63 -10.71 13.82 1.21
CA LEU A 63 -10.15 12.54 1.70
C LEU A 63 -8.74 12.81 2.24
N ARG A 64 -8.69 13.31 3.48
CA ARG A 64 -7.46 13.87 4.08
C ARG A 64 -6.35 12.85 4.22
N LYS A 65 -6.68 11.63 4.64
CA LYS A 65 -5.69 10.60 4.96
C LYS A 65 -6.21 9.22 4.60
N VAL A 66 -5.40 8.46 3.88
CA VAL A 66 -5.58 7.03 3.67
C VAL A 66 -4.39 6.31 4.31
N VAL A 67 -4.69 5.39 5.20
CA VAL A 67 -3.73 4.55 5.91
C VAL A 67 -3.97 3.10 5.52
N ILE A 68 -2.90 2.34 5.33
CA ILE A 68 -2.96 0.90 5.10
C ILE A 68 -2.93 0.19 6.46
N ILE A 69 -3.70 -0.88 6.59
CA ILE A 69 -3.76 -1.72 7.79
C ILE A 69 -3.29 -3.11 7.38
N LEU A 70 -2.26 -3.63 8.04
CA LEU A 70 -1.67 -4.94 7.78
C LEU A 70 -1.80 -5.79 9.04
N ASP A 71 -2.48 -6.93 8.97
CA ASP A 71 -2.68 -7.84 10.10
C ASP A 71 -3.22 -7.14 11.37
N GLY A 72 -4.11 -6.16 11.18
CA GLY A 72 -4.67 -5.35 12.27
C GLY A 72 -3.80 -4.18 12.74
N HIS A 73 -2.59 -4.03 12.21
CA HIS A 73 -1.68 -2.92 12.55
C HIS A 73 -1.77 -1.79 11.52
N GLU A 74 -2.04 -0.58 11.98
CA GLU A 74 -2.03 0.62 11.13
C GLU A 74 -0.59 1.03 10.80
N VAL A 75 -0.19 1.00 9.53
CA VAL A 75 1.15 1.45 9.10
C VAL A 75 1.24 2.95 8.87
N GLY A 76 0.32 3.72 9.43
CA GLY A 76 0.15 5.17 9.18
C GLY A 76 1.29 6.05 9.67
N GLU A 77 2.19 5.51 10.50
CA GLU A 77 3.44 6.16 10.92
C GLU A 77 4.50 6.12 9.81
N TYR A 78 4.46 5.10 8.95
CA TYR A 78 5.40 4.89 7.86
C TYR A 78 4.83 5.33 6.51
N VAL A 79 3.57 5.00 6.24
CA VAL A 79 2.89 5.26 4.98
C VAL A 79 1.55 5.95 5.24
N SER A 80 1.50 7.23 4.92
CA SER A 80 0.31 8.06 4.98
C SER A 80 0.05 8.68 3.61
N LEU A 81 -1.05 8.30 2.97
CA LEU A 81 -1.38 8.74 1.62
C LEU A 81 -2.41 9.87 1.68
N SER A 82 -2.19 10.91 0.86
CA SER A 82 -3.20 11.93 0.59
C SER A 82 -4.24 11.36 -0.37
N GLY A 83 -5.52 11.48 -0.03
CA GLY A 83 -6.63 11.17 -0.94
C GLY A 83 -7.28 12.40 -1.56
N ILE A 84 -6.76 13.61 -1.29
CA ILE A 84 -7.18 14.86 -1.92
C ILE A 84 -6.63 14.89 -3.35
N ARG A 85 -7.48 15.24 -4.32
CA ARG A 85 -7.15 15.16 -5.75
C ARG A 85 -5.94 16.03 -6.14
N THR A 86 -5.82 17.26 -5.64
CA THR A 86 -4.69 18.16 -5.99
C THR A 86 -3.34 17.73 -5.40
N SER A 87 -3.33 17.08 -4.24
CA SER A 87 -2.12 16.55 -3.58
C SER A 87 -1.97 15.04 -3.71
N LEU A 88 -2.66 14.43 -4.69
CA LEU A 88 -2.70 12.99 -4.86
C LEU A 88 -1.37 12.44 -5.38
N MET A 89 -0.73 11.57 -4.60
CA MET A 89 0.52 10.91 -4.98
C MET A 89 0.32 9.44 -5.41
N ALA A 90 -0.90 8.92 -5.29
CA ALA A 90 -1.28 7.55 -5.64
C ALA A 90 -2.41 7.55 -6.67
N PRO A 91 -2.23 8.13 -7.89
CA PRO A 91 -3.28 8.22 -8.88
C PRO A 91 -3.62 6.85 -9.50
N VAL A 92 -4.77 6.79 -10.16
CA VAL A 92 -5.19 5.63 -10.96
C VAL A 92 -4.11 5.25 -11.97
N LYS A 93 -3.73 3.96 -12.05
CA LYS A 93 -2.62 3.48 -12.90
C LYS A 93 -2.76 3.95 -14.36
N GLU A 94 -3.98 3.94 -14.88
CA GLU A 94 -4.33 4.39 -16.25
C GLU A 94 -4.09 5.88 -16.49
N ARG A 95 -4.00 6.69 -15.42
CA ARG A 95 -3.74 8.13 -15.47
C ARG A 95 -2.25 8.47 -15.37
N ILE A 96 -1.38 7.46 -15.26
CA ILE A 96 0.07 7.65 -15.14
C ILE A 96 0.71 7.56 -16.52
N TRP A 97 1.15 8.69 -17.04
CA TRP A 97 1.91 8.74 -18.28
C TRP A 97 3.22 7.93 -18.16
N GLY A 98 3.46 7.05 -19.12
CA GLY A 98 4.67 6.21 -19.17
C GLY A 98 4.77 5.17 -18.05
N ALA A 99 3.66 4.87 -17.35
CA ALA A 99 3.59 3.85 -16.29
C ALA A 99 4.63 3.99 -15.17
N LYS A 100 5.15 5.21 -14.94
CA LYS A 100 6.10 5.52 -13.85
C LYS A 100 5.36 5.64 -12.52
N LEU A 101 5.00 4.48 -12.01
CA LEU A 101 4.28 4.32 -10.76
C LEU A 101 5.23 4.55 -9.57
N TYR A 102 4.72 5.22 -8.53
CA TYR A 102 5.38 5.23 -7.23
C TYR A 102 5.16 3.89 -6.53
N SER A 103 6.25 3.15 -6.31
CA SER A 103 6.26 1.90 -5.54
C SER A 103 6.81 2.17 -4.14
N PHE A 104 6.30 1.46 -3.14
CA PHE A 104 6.82 1.52 -1.76
C PHE A 104 8.24 0.96 -1.63
N GLY A 105 8.66 0.13 -2.58
CA GLY A 105 10.00 -0.45 -2.66
C GLY A 105 10.19 -1.25 -3.94
N THR A 106 11.21 -2.10 -3.96
CA THR A 106 11.42 -3.09 -5.03
C THR A 106 10.88 -4.44 -4.55
N PRO A 107 9.80 -4.96 -5.16
CA PRO A 107 9.25 -6.26 -4.79
C PRO A 107 10.27 -7.37 -5.06
N ARG A 108 10.22 -8.45 -4.26
CA ARG A 108 11.13 -9.61 -4.37
C ARG A 108 12.63 -9.29 -4.27
N SER A 109 13.02 -8.12 -3.78
CA SER A 109 14.42 -7.78 -3.60
C SER A 109 15.00 -8.50 -2.39
N THR A 110 16.17 -9.12 -2.54
CA THR A 110 16.95 -9.64 -1.39
C THR A 110 17.70 -8.53 -0.65
N ASN A 111 17.79 -7.33 -1.23
CA ASN A 111 18.44 -6.19 -0.60
C ASN A 111 17.49 -5.52 0.42
N PRO A 112 17.83 -5.50 1.72
CA PRO A 112 16.95 -4.96 2.76
C PRO A 112 16.68 -3.46 2.65
N LEU A 113 17.53 -2.70 1.94
CA LEU A 113 17.30 -1.27 1.72
C LEU A 113 16.34 -0.98 0.57
N LEU A 114 16.09 -1.96 -0.30
CA LEU A 114 15.17 -1.84 -1.43
C LEU A 114 13.87 -2.61 -1.19
N ASN A 115 13.90 -3.65 -0.34
CA ASN A 115 12.76 -4.51 -0.04
C ASN A 115 11.75 -3.89 0.96
N THR A 116 11.41 -2.61 0.75
CA THR A 116 10.57 -1.79 1.65
C THR A 116 9.08 -1.79 1.28
N THR A 117 8.68 -2.63 0.34
CA THR A 117 7.27 -2.98 0.08
C THR A 117 6.61 -3.53 1.34
N LEU A 118 5.30 -3.30 1.46
CA LEU A 118 4.56 -3.62 2.68
C LEU A 118 4.16 -5.09 2.70
N LYS A 119 4.57 -5.84 3.71
CA LYS A 119 4.35 -7.29 3.81
C LYS A 119 3.36 -7.62 4.91
N TYR A 120 2.53 -8.64 4.70
CA TYR A 120 1.52 -9.07 5.67
C TYR A 120 1.29 -10.59 5.61
N LYS A 121 0.87 -11.15 6.75
CA LYS A 121 0.72 -12.58 6.98
C LYS A 121 -0.66 -13.11 6.66
N SER A 122 -1.71 -12.36 6.95
CA SER A 122 -3.08 -12.87 6.95
C SER A 122 -4.08 -11.93 6.29
N ASN A 123 -4.02 -10.63 6.57
CA ASN A 123 -5.02 -9.72 6.05
C ASN A 123 -4.50 -8.30 5.82
N VAL A 124 -5.13 -7.61 4.87
CA VAL A 124 -4.91 -6.19 4.58
C VAL A 124 -6.24 -5.46 4.51
N SER A 125 -6.27 -4.23 5.00
CA SER A 125 -7.38 -3.29 4.80
C SER A 125 -6.86 -1.85 4.72
N VAL A 126 -7.78 -0.90 4.68
CA VAL A 126 -7.49 0.54 4.65
C VAL A 126 -8.32 1.29 5.69
N ALA A 127 -7.79 2.43 6.09
CA ALA A 127 -8.42 3.39 6.96
C ALA A 127 -8.48 4.74 6.24
N CYS A 128 -9.69 5.26 6.01
CA CYS A 128 -9.92 6.48 5.26
C CYS A 128 -10.51 7.58 6.16
N LEU A 129 -9.79 8.69 6.34
CA LEU A 129 -10.23 9.84 7.13
C LEU A 129 -10.82 10.91 6.21
N ALA A 130 -12.09 11.24 6.43
CA ALA A 130 -12.69 12.44 5.86
C ALA A 130 -12.13 13.69 6.57
N GLY A 131 -11.92 14.75 5.81
CA GLY A 131 -11.38 16.00 6.30
C GLY A 131 -12.44 16.89 6.95
N PRO A 132 -12.07 18.14 7.25
CA PRO A 132 -12.82 19.01 8.15
C PRO A 132 -13.92 19.82 7.47
N ALA A 133 -14.09 19.75 6.15
CA ALA A 133 -15.18 20.45 5.45
C ALA A 133 -16.52 20.22 6.16
N ALA A 134 -17.30 21.28 6.39
CA ALA A 134 -18.47 21.28 7.28
C ALA A 134 -19.52 20.20 6.94
N ALA A 135 -19.51 19.71 5.70
CA ALA A 135 -20.39 18.65 5.23
C ALA A 135 -19.76 17.24 5.34
N GLY A 136 -18.43 17.10 5.35
CA GLY A 136 -17.74 15.83 5.08
C GLY A 136 -17.76 15.49 3.58
N ILE A 137 -17.56 14.21 3.24
CA ILE A 137 -17.73 13.72 1.86
C ILE A 137 -19.23 13.45 1.69
N THR A 138 -19.95 14.20 0.86
CA THR A 138 -21.43 14.30 0.96
C THR A 138 -22.25 13.97 -0.28
N GLY A 139 -21.63 13.89 -1.45
CA GLY A 139 -22.36 13.60 -2.68
C GLY A 139 -22.31 12.11 -3.04
N ALA A 140 -23.46 11.57 -3.47
CA ALA A 140 -23.54 10.22 -4.05
C ALA A 140 -22.67 10.05 -5.32
N GLY A 141 -22.33 11.16 -6.00
CA GLY A 141 -21.35 11.20 -7.12
C GLY A 141 -19.90 11.45 -6.69
N GLN A 142 -19.63 11.53 -5.39
CA GLN A 142 -18.32 11.83 -4.79
C GLN A 142 -17.72 10.60 -4.10
N GLN A 143 -17.99 9.39 -4.62
CA GLN A 143 -17.37 8.18 -4.06
C GLN A 143 -15.87 8.21 -4.30
N TYR A 144 -15.11 7.72 -3.32
CA TYR A 144 -13.71 7.39 -3.52
C TYR A 144 -13.51 5.87 -3.59
N ARG A 145 -12.44 5.48 -4.25
CA ARG A 145 -11.99 4.09 -4.33
C ARG A 145 -10.53 3.99 -3.98
N VAL A 146 -10.16 3.02 -3.17
CA VAL A 146 -8.78 2.71 -2.80
C VAL A 146 -8.48 1.28 -3.20
N ARG A 147 -7.47 1.09 -4.03
CA ARG A 147 -6.99 -0.22 -4.47
C ARG A 147 -5.56 -0.44 -4.02
N LEU A 148 -5.26 -1.63 -3.51
CA LEU A 148 -3.91 -2.05 -3.16
C LEU A 148 -3.47 -3.12 -4.14
N TRP A 149 -2.29 -2.95 -4.73
CA TRP A 149 -1.76 -3.84 -5.76
C TRP A 149 -0.45 -4.44 -5.30
N GLY A 150 -0.23 -5.70 -5.66
CA GLY A 150 0.99 -6.39 -5.30
C GLY A 150 0.98 -7.87 -5.63
N TYR A 151 1.68 -8.64 -4.83
CA TYR A 151 1.92 -10.07 -5.05
C TYR A 151 1.47 -10.89 -3.85
N VAL A 152 1.17 -12.16 -4.09
CA VAL A 152 0.95 -13.14 -3.03
C VAL A 152 1.74 -14.40 -3.33
N TYR A 153 2.45 -14.83 -2.31
CA TYR A 153 3.36 -15.96 -2.35
C TYR A 153 2.80 -17.08 -1.51
N ARG A 154 2.94 -18.33 -1.96
CA ARG A 154 2.84 -19.44 -1.02
C ARG A 154 4.07 -19.46 -0.13
N THR A 155 3.87 -19.81 1.14
CA THR A 155 4.96 -19.95 2.12
C THR A 155 6.06 -20.91 1.67
N THR A 156 5.70 -21.96 0.92
CA THR A 156 6.62 -22.94 0.34
C THR A 156 7.43 -22.39 -0.85
N GLU A 157 6.96 -21.32 -1.49
CA GLU A 157 7.57 -20.70 -2.66
C GLU A 157 8.43 -19.48 -2.32
N LEU A 158 8.30 -18.93 -1.11
CA LEU A 158 9.02 -17.74 -0.64
C LEU A 158 10.55 -17.82 -0.84
N PRO A 159 11.25 -18.93 -0.54
CA PRO A 159 12.69 -18.99 -0.77
C PRO A 159 13.07 -18.84 -2.24
N ALA A 160 12.28 -19.42 -3.14
CA ALA A 160 12.49 -19.31 -4.58
C ALA A 160 12.13 -17.90 -5.08
N ALA A 161 11.04 -17.31 -4.56
CA ALA A 161 10.59 -15.98 -4.93
C ALA A 161 11.61 -14.88 -4.60
N PHE A 162 12.46 -15.11 -3.59
CA PHE A 162 13.50 -14.18 -3.13
C PHE A 162 14.91 -14.77 -3.29
N ASN A 163 15.22 -15.34 -4.46
CA ASN A 163 16.58 -15.71 -4.89
C ASN A 163 17.42 -16.49 -3.84
N GLY A 164 16.83 -17.50 -3.21
CA GLY A 164 17.51 -18.32 -2.20
C GLY A 164 17.02 -18.09 -0.78
N GLY A 165 16.05 -17.21 -0.58
CA GLY A 165 15.26 -17.14 0.66
C GLY A 165 16.00 -16.57 1.85
N VAL A 166 16.94 -15.66 1.60
CA VAL A 166 17.65 -14.92 2.66
C VAL A 166 17.75 -13.45 2.27
N MET A 167 17.53 -12.57 3.25
CA MET A 167 17.83 -11.16 3.11
C MET A 167 19.35 -10.98 3.13
N GLU A 168 19.89 -10.37 2.08
CA GLU A 168 21.32 -10.21 1.89
C GLU A 168 21.88 -9.08 2.77
N PHE A 169 22.73 -9.46 3.72
CA PHE A 169 23.57 -8.55 4.50
C PHE A 169 25.05 -8.90 4.28
N PRO A 170 25.98 -7.93 4.39
CA PRO A 170 25.76 -6.53 4.74
C PRO A 170 25.18 -5.72 3.57
N ALA A 171 24.20 -4.88 3.87
CA ALA A 171 23.77 -3.82 2.97
C ALA A 171 24.58 -2.55 3.24
N TYR A 172 24.67 -1.64 2.28
CA TYR A 172 25.39 -0.39 2.48
C TYR A 172 24.63 0.80 1.92
N LEU A 173 24.73 1.93 2.63
CA LEU A 173 24.26 3.23 2.15
C LEU A 173 25.48 4.05 1.71
N ARG A 174 25.50 4.44 0.44
CA ARG A 174 26.55 5.31 -0.12
C ARG A 174 26.09 6.77 -0.05
N ASP A 175 26.65 7.52 0.88
CA ASP A 175 26.46 8.97 1.00
C ASP A 175 27.48 9.64 0.07
N THR A 176 27.06 9.92 -1.16
CA THR A 176 27.89 10.55 -2.21
C THR A 176 28.28 11.97 -1.84
N ALA A 177 27.40 12.72 -1.16
CA ALA A 177 27.67 14.09 -0.73
C ALA A 177 28.85 14.16 0.26
N ARG A 178 28.96 13.17 1.16
CA ARG A 178 30.05 13.10 2.15
C ARG A 178 31.14 12.09 1.81
N ARG A 179 31.11 11.51 0.60
CA ARG A 179 32.07 10.49 0.12
C ARG A 179 32.31 9.36 1.15
N ARG A 180 31.25 8.90 1.80
CA ARG A 180 31.32 7.82 2.80
C ARG A 180 30.37 6.68 2.49
N THR A 181 30.71 5.50 2.98
CA THR A 181 29.87 4.31 2.94
C THR A 181 29.52 3.92 4.37
N VAL A 182 28.23 3.77 4.64
CA VAL A 182 27.72 3.28 5.92
C VAL A 182 27.32 1.82 5.73
N ASN A 183 28.04 0.92 6.38
CA ASN A 183 27.75 -0.50 6.35
C ASN A 183 26.67 -0.84 7.38
N ILE A 184 25.66 -1.58 6.97
CA ILE A 184 24.61 -2.12 7.82
C ILE A 184 24.87 -3.62 7.91
N VAL A 185 25.53 -4.01 9.00
CA VAL A 185 25.93 -5.39 9.26
C VAL A 185 24.94 -6.01 10.22
N LYS A 186 24.25 -7.06 9.76
CA LYS A 186 23.36 -7.90 10.56
C LYS A 186 23.52 -9.34 10.10
N ALA A 187 23.17 -10.30 10.96
CA ALA A 187 23.03 -11.68 10.53
C ALA A 187 21.97 -11.79 9.41
N PRO A 188 22.20 -12.66 8.39
CA PRO A 188 21.20 -12.96 7.38
C PRO A 188 19.87 -13.37 8.02
N ILE A 189 18.77 -12.87 7.45
CA ILE A 189 17.42 -13.20 7.92
C ILE A 189 16.81 -14.14 6.88
N PRO A 190 16.37 -15.35 7.26
CA PRO A 190 15.66 -16.22 6.33
C PRO A 190 14.34 -15.55 5.89
N ILE A 191 13.87 -15.85 4.68
CA ILE A 191 12.60 -15.37 4.14
C ILE A 191 11.68 -16.58 4.08
N ASN A 192 10.70 -16.60 4.98
CA ASN A 192 9.74 -17.70 5.12
C ASN A 192 8.39 -17.17 5.63
N GLY A 193 7.47 -18.06 6.00
CA GLY A 193 6.14 -17.66 6.46
C GLY A 193 6.08 -16.92 7.80
N ASP A 194 7.17 -16.86 8.56
CA ASP A 194 7.21 -16.33 9.93
C ASP A 194 8.18 -15.17 10.14
N THR A 195 9.04 -14.90 9.16
CA THR A 195 10.10 -13.87 9.19
C THR A 195 10.08 -13.03 7.93
#